data_AF-A0A3E2N6P7-F1
#
_entry.id   AF-A0A3E2N6P7-F1
#
_cell.length_a   1.000
_cell.length_b   1.000
_cell.length_c   1.000
_cell.angle_alpha   90.00
_cell.angle_beta   90.00
_cell.angle_gamma   90.00
#
_symmetry.space_group_name_H-M   'P 1'
#
loop_
_entity.id
_entity.type
_entity.pdbx_description
1 polymer ?
#
loop_
_entity_poly.entity_id
_entity_poly.type
_entity_poly.pdbx_seq_one_letter_code
_entity_poly.pdbx_strand_id
1 'polypeptide(L)'
;MNTGNKTRDMVLAAIFVALIIIMAFTPFGYIPLGFMNATIIHVPVIIGAVILGPKYGGFLGMIFGLTSLWKNTNMPNPTSFVFSPFVKVGEYGGNLGSLVICMVPRILIGIVAYYVFKGVLKALKGSKFKMTAALAAAGVAGSLTNTLLVMNLIYFLFGKEYGQAAKGLTEGIYTVIIGIICINGIPEAIVAAILTVAITQALFKVMRN
;
A
#
# COMPACT_ATOMS: atom_id res chain seq x y z
N MET A 1 7.21 -29.08 -17.22
CA MET A 1 7.34 -27.83 -16.41
C MET A 1 7.83 -26.72 -17.35
N ASN A 2 7.04 -25.67 -17.55
CA ASN A 2 7.31 -24.67 -18.61
C ASN A 2 8.27 -23.58 -18.11
N THR A 3 9.57 -23.76 -18.33
CA THR A 3 10.65 -22.91 -17.78
C THR A 3 10.57 -21.46 -18.26
N GLY A 4 10.05 -21.21 -19.47
CA GLY A 4 9.89 -19.86 -20.03
C GLY A 4 8.95 -18.94 -19.24
N ASN A 5 7.85 -19.47 -18.70
CA ASN A 5 6.93 -18.67 -17.89
C ASN A 5 7.55 -18.29 -16.53
N LYS A 6 8.34 -19.19 -15.92
CA LYS A 6 9.02 -18.90 -14.65
C LYS A 6 10.05 -17.79 -14.77
N THR A 7 10.84 -17.80 -15.85
CA THR A 7 11.84 -16.75 -16.09
C THR A 7 11.16 -15.41 -16.35
N ARG A 8 10.07 -15.38 -17.13
CA ARG A 8 9.26 -14.17 -17.35
C ARG A 8 8.70 -13.60 -16.05
N ASP A 9 8.09 -14.45 -15.22
CA ASP A 9 7.50 -14.02 -13.94
C ASP A 9 8.56 -13.47 -12.99
N MET A 10 9.74 -14.09 -12.96
CA MET A 10 10.89 -13.62 -12.19
C MET A 10 11.39 -12.25 -12.67
N VAL A 11 11.52 -12.04 -13.98
CA VAL A 11 11.95 -10.76 -14.56
C VAL A 11 10.91 -9.66 -14.30
N LEU A 12 9.61 -9.96 -14.48
CA LEU A 12 8.55 -9.00 -14.17
C LEU A 12 8.55 -8.64 -12.68
N ALA A 13 8.72 -9.61 -11.79
CA ALA A 13 8.86 -9.35 -10.36
C ALA A 13 10.05 -8.43 -10.07
N ALA A 14 11.22 -8.68 -10.69
CA ALA A 14 12.39 -7.83 -10.54
C ALA A 14 12.16 -6.39 -11.03
N ILE A 15 11.44 -6.21 -12.15
CA ILE A 15 11.05 -4.88 -12.66
C ILE A 15 10.14 -4.16 -11.65
N PHE A 16 9.12 -4.84 -11.12
CA PHE A 16 8.25 -4.25 -10.10
C PHE A 16 9.00 -3.91 -8.81
N VAL A 17 9.95 -4.75 -8.38
CA VAL A 17 10.84 -4.45 -7.24
C VAL A 17 11.67 -3.19 -7.52
N ALA A 18 12.31 -3.10 -8.68
CA ALA A 18 13.10 -1.93 -9.06
C ALA A 18 12.24 -0.65 -9.09
N LEU A 19 11.03 -0.72 -9.65
CA LEU A 19 10.08 0.38 -9.64
C LEU A 19 9.68 0.80 -8.22
N ILE A 20 9.38 -0.16 -7.34
CA ILE A 20 9.04 0.12 -5.93
C ILE A 20 10.19 0.85 -5.23
N ILE A 21 11.43 0.40 -5.45
CA ILE A 21 12.63 1.03 -4.87
C ILE A 21 12.77 2.45 -5.43
N ILE A 22 12.71 2.66 -6.75
CA ILE A 22 12.83 3.99 -7.35
C ILE A 22 11.72 4.93 -6.82
N MET A 23 10.48 4.46 -6.75
CA MET A 23 9.37 5.25 -6.21
C MET A 23 9.53 5.55 -4.72
N ALA A 24 10.09 4.63 -3.94
CA ALA A 24 10.36 4.88 -2.52
C ALA A 24 11.37 6.01 -2.31
N PHE A 25 12.41 6.08 -3.15
CA PHE A 25 13.47 7.08 -3.03
C PHE A 25 13.15 8.41 -3.74
N THR A 26 12.10 8.44 -4.57
CA THR A 26 11.65 9.67 -5.23
C THR A 26 10.48 10.32 -4.47
N PRO A 27 10.26 11.64 -4.62
CA PRO A 27 9.09 12.32 -4.04
C PRO A 27 7.76 11.87 -4.67
N PHE A 28 7.78 11.16 -5.80
CA PHE A 28 6.57 10.64 -6.44
C PHE A 28 5.92 9.45 -5.71
N GLY A 29 6.67 8.71 -4.88
CA GLY A 29 6.09 7.58 -4.14
C GLY A 29 5.29 7.98 -2.91
N TYR A 30 5.54 9.19 -2.39
CA TYR A 30 4.93 9.73 -1.17
C TYR A 30 4.65 11.22 -1.33
N ILE A 31 3.41 11.60 -1.59
CA ILE A 31 3.00 13.00 -1.72
C ILE A 31 2.74 13.57 -0.33
N PRO A 32 3.53 14.55 0.17
CA PRO A 32 3.32 15.12 1.50
C PRO A 32 2.07 16.00 1.51
N LEU A 33 0.96 15.47 1.99
CA LEU A 33 -0.27 16.23 2.21
C LEU A 33 -0.27 16.79 3.63
N GLY A 34 0.60 17.77 3.92
CA GLY A 34 0.64 18.61 5.12
C GLY A 34 0.69 17.90 6.49
N PHE A 35 -0.33 17.09 6.80
CA PHE A 35 -0.51 16.28 7.99
C PHE A 35 -0.04 14.82 7.83
N MET A 36 -0.03 14.24 6.61
CA MET A 36 0.46 12.88 6.35
C MET A 36 0.93 12.71 4.89
N ASN A 37 1.84 11.76 4.65
CA ASN A 37 2.28 11.39 3.31
C ASN A 37 1.27 10.45 2.64
N ALA A 38 0.66 10.88 1.54
CA ALA A 38 -0.14 10.02 0.68
C ALA A 38 0.77 9.07 -0.11
N THR A 39 0.47 7.78 -0.10
CA THR A 39 1.31 6.74 -0.71
C THR A 39 0.84 6.41 -2.12
N ILE A 40 1.75 6.29 -3.10
CA ILE A 40 1.43 5.80 -4.46
C ILE A 40 2.10 4.46 -4.75
N ILE A 41 3.09 4.07 -3.94
CA ILE A 41 3.88 2.84 -4.12
C ILE A 41 3.04 1.55 -4.01
N HIS A 42 1.86 1.63 -3.38
CA HIS A 42 0.94 0.50 -3.35
C HIS A 42 0.39 0.16 -4.76
N VAL A 43 0.39 1.07 -5.72
CA VAL A 43 -0.09 0.83 -7.10
C VAL A 43 0.76 -0.20 -7.84
N PRO A 44 2.10 -0.08 -7.96
CA PRO A 44 2.95 -1.14 -8.50
C PRO A 44 2.77 -2.49 -7.81
N VAL A 45 2.57 -2.51 -6.48
CA VAL A 45 2.32 -3.74 -5.72
C VAL A 45 1.00 -4.40 -6.14
N ILE A 46 -0.07 -3.60 -6.29
CA ILE A 46 -1.38 -4.08 -6.74
C ILE A 46 -1.30 -4.64 -8.17
N ILE A 47 -0.65 -3.91 -9.09
CA ILE A 47 -0.49 -4.34 -10.48
C ILE A 47 0.32 -5.65 -10.54
N GLY A 48 1.44 -5.71 -9.83
CA GLY A 48 2.26 -6.91 -9.74
C GLY A 48 1.50 -8.10 -9.14
N ALA A 49 0.68 -7.86 -8.12
CA ALA A 49 -0.18 -8.89 -7.53
C ALA A 49 -1.25 -9.41 -8.51
N VAL A 50 -1.89 -8.52 -9.26
CA VAL A 50 -2.91 -8.88 -10.25
C VAL A 50 -2.32 -9.71 -11.40
N ILE A 51 -1.10 -9.38 -11.84
CA ILE A 51 -0.45 -10.04 -12.99
C ILE A 51 0.25 -11.33 -12.60
N LEU A 52 1.06 -11.32 -11.55
CA LEU A 52 1.91 -12.44 -11.15
C LEU A 52 1.25 -13.33 -10.09
N GLY A 53 0.20 -12.84 -9.44
CA GLY A 53 -0.55 -13.56 -8.42
C GLY A 53 -0.21 -13.16 -6.98
N PRO A 54 -0.88 -13.78 -5.99
CA PRO A 54 -0.87 -13.32 -4.60
C PRO A 54 0.48 -13.56 -3.90
N LYS A 55 1.25 -14.58 -4.32
CA LYS A 55 2.59 -14.86 -3.78
C LYS A 55 3.56 -13.72 -4.09
N TYR A 56 3.59 -13.29 -5.36
CA TYR A 56 4.40 -12.16 -5.80
C TYR A 56 3.85 -10.84 -5.26
N GLY A 57 2.53 -10.68 -5.18
CA GLY A 57 1.90 -9.53 -4.53
C GLY A 57 2.33 -9.35 -3.07
N GLY A 58 2.34 -10.43 -2.29
CA GLY A 58 2.84 -10.41 -0.91
C GLY A 58 4.33 -10.10 -0.82
N PHE A 59 5.15 -10.65 -1.73
CA PHE A 59 6.58 -10.37 -1.80
C PHE A 59 6.86 -8.90 -2.15
N LEU A 60 6.20 -8.35 -3.16
CA LEU A 60 6.30 -6.94 -3.54
C LEU A 60 5.84 -6.03 -2.39
N GLY A 61 4.78 -6.43 -1.68
CA GLY A 61 4.32 -5.77 -0.45
C GLY A 61 5.37 -5.80 0.66
N MET A 62 6.09 -6.91 0.84
CA MET A 62 7.19 -7.00 1.80
C MET A 62 8.32 -6.02 1.45
N ILE A 63 8.73 -5.97 0.18
CA ILE A 63 9.75 -5.01 -0.29
C ILE A 63 9.29 -3.57 -0.05
N PHE A 64 8.03 -3.26 -0.34
CA PHE A 64 7.46 -1.94 -0.02
C PHE A 64 7.51 -1.63 1.48
N GLY A 65 7.20 -2.59 2.35
CA GLY A 65 7.35 -2.44 3.81
C GLY A 65 8.80 -2.16 4.24
N LEU A 66 9.78 -2.85 3.66
CA LEU A 66 11.20 -2.64 3.94
C LEU A 66 11.70 -1.27 3.48
N THR A 67 11.34 -0.86 2.26
CA THR A 67 11.69 0.48 1.76
C THR A 67 11.03 1.59 2.57
N SER A 68 9.80 1.37 3.05
CA SER A 68 9.09 2.29 3.95
C SER A 68 9.81 2.43 5.29
N LEU A 69 10.27 1.33 5.90
CA LEU A 69 11.08 1.34 7.13
C LEU A 69 12.38 2.13 6.95
N TRP A 70 13.09 1.87 5.86
CA TRP A 70 14.37 2.52 5.57
C TRP A 70 14.21 4.03 5.34
N LYS A 71 13.24 4.44 4.51
CA LYS A 71 12.98 5.86 4.25
C LYS A 71 12.58 6.59 5.53
N ASN A 72 11.69 6.00 6.31
CA ASN A 72 11.16 6.60 7.52
C ASN A 72 12.19 6.67 8.66
N THR A 73 13.26 5.87 8.58
CA THR A 73 14.42 5.97 9.49
C THR A 73 15.39 7.07 9.07
N ASN A 74 15.56 7.32 7.76
CA ASN A 74 16.51 8.32 7.25
C ASN A 74 15.89 9.71 7.03
N MET A 75 14.57 9.81 6.88
CA MET A 75 13.82 11.07 6.70
C MET A 75 12.68 11.15 7.73
N PRO A 76 12.97 11.50 8.99
CA PRO A 76 11.98 11.50 10.06
C PRO A 76 10.96 12.62 9.87
N ASN A 77 9.69 12.23 9.80
CA ASN A 77 8.49 13.06 9.89
C ASN A 77 7.86 12.93 11.31
N PRO A 78 6.92 13.81 11.70
CA PRO A 78 6.29 13.78 13.02
C PRO A 78 5.60 12.46 13.38
N THR A 79 5.17 11.66 12.39
CA THR A 79 4.52 10.35 12.56
C THR A 79 5.47 9.17 12.33
N SER A 80 6.77 9.42 12.14
CA SER A 80 7.74 8.39 11.81
C SER A 80 7.98 7.38 12.94
N PHE A 81 7.71 7.70 14.19
CA PHE A 81 7.78 6.74 15.31
C PHE A 81 6.84 5.53 15.12
N VAL A 82 5.74 5.72 14.38
CA VAL A 82 4.73 4.68 14.14
C VAL A 82 5.13 3.71 13.04
N PHE A 83 6.00 4.15 12.12
CA PHE A 83 6.41 3.37 10.96
C PHE A 83 7.87 2.90 11.02
N SER A 84 8.66 3.31 12.01
CA SER A 84 10.00 2.76 12.25
C SER A 84 10.23 2.54 13.74
N PRO A 85 10.66 1.33 14.16
CA PRO A 85 11.06 1.08 15.55
C PRO A 85 12.36 1.83 15.92
N PHE A 86 13.10 2.31 14.93
CA PHE A 86 14.42 2.93 15.12
C PHE A 86 14.36 4.44 15.34
N VAL A 87 13.19 5.07 15.17
CA VAL A 87 13.01 6.51 15.34
C VAL A 87 12.31 6.78 16.67
N LYS A 88 13.02 7.45 17.58
CA LYS A 88 12.44 8.06 18.79
C LYS A 88 11.93 9.44 18.43
N VAL A 89 10.65 9.73 18.70
CA VAL A 89 10.11 11.09 18.64
C VAL A 89 9.72 11.47 20.07
N GLY A 90 10.59 12.21 20.77
CA GLY A 90 10.41 12.55 22.19
C GLY A 90 10.80 11.41 23.16
N GLU A 91 10.00 11.19 24.20
CA GLU A 91 10.18 10.10 25.20
C GLU A 91 9.73 8.71 24.70
N TYR A 92 9.08 8.66 23.53
CA TYR A 92 8.46 7.45 22.99
C TYR A 92 9.32 6.81 21.90
N GLY A 93 9.80 5.60 22.19
CA GLY A 93 10.60 4.79 21.26
C GLY A 93 9.72 3.81 20.49
N GLY A 94 9.93 3.73 19.18
CA GLY A 94 9.20 2.77 18.35
C GLY A 94 9.39 1.32 18.86
N ASN A 95 8.28 0.64 19.09
CA ASN A 95 8.25 -0.75 19.56
C ASN A 95 8.27 -1.72 18.36
N LEU A 96 8.43 -3.02 18.59
CA LEU A 96 8.25 -4.07 17.56
C LEU A 96 6.90 -3.94 16.82
N GLY A 97 5.89 -3.33 17.47
CA GLY A 97 4.61 -2.94 16.86
C GLY A 97 4.73 -2.03 15.63
N SER A 98 5.71 -1.12 15.57
CA SER A 98 5.93 -0.25 14.40
C SER A 98 6.39 -1.04 13.18
N LEU A 99 7.17 -2.11 13.39
CA LEU A 99 7.58 -3.04 12.33
C LEU A 99 6.36 -3.80 11.78
N VAL A 100 5.48 -4.25 12.68
CA VAL A 100 4.24 -4.95 12.33
C VAL A 100 3.32 -4.02 11.54
N ILE A 101 3.14 -2.77 11.98
CA ILE A 101 2.35 -1.75 11.25
C ILE A 101 2.94 -1.46 9.88
N CYS A 102 4.27 -1.45 9.72
CA CYS A 102 4.88 -1.20 8.43
C CYS A 102 4.80 -2.40 7.48
N MET A 103 4.91 -3.64 7.99
CA MET A 103 5.02 -4.83 7.14
C MET A 103 3.67 -5.47 6.86
N VAL A 104 2.80 -5.62 7.87
CA VAL A 104 1.55 -6.39 7.76
C VAL A 104 0.57 -5.78 6.75
N PRO A 105 0.18 -4.50 6.83
CA PRO A 105 -0.70 -3.89 5.82
C PRO A 105 -0.11 -3.99 4.42
N ARG A 106 1.21 -3.85 4.30
CA ARG A 106 1.91 -3.76 3.00
C ARG A 106 1.89 -5.09 2.26
N ILE A 107 2.10 -6.20 2.97
CA ILE A 107 1.96 -7.55 2.43
C ILE A 107 0.49 -7.84 2.10
N LEU A 108 -0.44 -7.42 2.96
CA LEU A 108 -1.87 -7.66 2.79
C LEU A 108 -2.48 -6.93 1.59
N ILE A 109 -2.00 -5.73 1.24
CA ILE A 109 -2.46 -5.01 0.03
C ILE A 109 -2.38 -5.89 -1.21
N GLY A 110 -1.23 -6.54 -1.45
CA GLY A 110 -1.04 -7.38 -2.64
C GLY A 110 -1.95 -8.61 -2.62
N ILE A 111 -2.14 -9.22 -1.46
CA ILE A 111 -3.00 -10.39 -1.30
C ILE A 111 -4.47 -10.00 -1.52
N VAL A 112 -4.95 -8.97 -0.83
CA VAL A 112 -6.35 -8.49 -0.91
C VAL A 112 -6.67 -8.04 -2.33
N ALA A 113 -5.80 -7.25 -2.96
CA ALA A 113 -6.01 -6.78 -4.33
C ALA A 113 -6.19 -7.94 -5.32
N TYR A 114 -5.40 -9.01 -5.20
CA TYR A 114 -5.53 -10.19 -6.05
C TYR A 114 -6.86 -10.93 -5.82
N TYR A 115 -7.25 -11.14 -4.56
CA TYR A 115 -8.50 -11.85 -4.25
C TYR A 115 -9.73 -11.04 -4.64
N VAL A 116 -9.71 -9.72 -4.46
CA VAL A 116 -10.78 -8.81 -4.91
C VAL A 116 -10.86 -8.82 -6.43
N PHE A 117 -9.73 -8.72 -7.14
CA PHE A 117 -9.68 -8.84 -8.60
C PHE A 117 -10.34 -10.15 -9.08
N LYS A 118 -9.95 -11.29 -8.50
CA LYS A 118 -10.48 -12.60 -8.86
C LYS A 118 -11.96 -12.76 -8.49
N GLY A 119 -12.38 -12.22 -7.35
CA GLY A 119 -13.77 -12.22 -6.90
C GLY A 119 -14.69 -11.44 -7.84
N VAL A 120 -14.28 -10.23 -8.22
CA VAL A 120 -15.04 -9.37 -9.14
C VAL A 120 -15.07 -9.97 -10.55
N LEU A 121 -13.96 -10.56 -11.03
CA LEU A 121 -13.95 -11.30 -12.29
C LEU A 121 -14.93 -12.48 -12.29
N LYS A 122 -15.08 -13.19 -11.16
CA LYS A 122 -15.99 -14.31 -11.02
C LYS A 122 -17.45 -13.84 -10.93
N ALA A 123 -17.71 -12.71 -10.28
CA ALA A 123 -19.04 -12.13 -10.14
C ALA A 123 -19.55 -11.53 -11.46
N LEU A 124 -18.69 -10.86 -12.23
CA LEU A 124 -19.05 -10.19 -13.49
C LEU A 124 -18.83 -11.07 -14.74
N LYS A 125 -19.05 -12.39 -14.62
CA LYS A 125 -18.99 -13.31 -15.76
C LYS A 125 -19.97 -12.86 -16.85
N GLY A 126 -19.46 -12.58 -18.05
CA GLY A 126 -20.26 -12.19 -19.22
C GLY A 126 -20.27 -10.70 -19.56
N SER A 127 -19.80 -9.81 -18.68
CA SER A 127 -19.74 -8.38 -18.98
C SER A 127 -18.48 -8.01 -19.79
N LYS A 128 -18.64 -7.14 -20.79
CA LYS A 128 -17.52 -6.51 -21.52
C LYS A 128 -16.65 -5.63 -20.61
N PHE A 129 -17.22 -5.11 -19.52
CA PHE A 129 -16.53 -4.20 -18.59
C PHE A 129 -15.89 -4.91 -17.39
N LYS A 130 -15.99 -6.25 -17.31
CA LYS A 130 -15.50 -7.04 -16.17
C LYS A 130 -14.04 -6.78 -15.82
N MET A 131 -13.20 -6.57 -16.85
CA MET A 131 -11.76 -6.36 -16.69
C MET A 131 -11.48 -5.02 -16.00
N THR A 132 -12.06 -3.95 -16.52
CA THR A 132 -11.93 -2.59 -15.98
C THR A 132 -12.49 -2.52 -14.56
N ALA A 133 -13.66 -3.10 -14.32
CA ALA A 133 -14.30 -3.12 -13.01
C ALA A 133 -13.47 -3.91 -11.98
N ALA A 134 -12.91 -5.07 -12.35
CA ALA A 134 -12.06 -5.86 -11.47
C ALA A 134 -10.75 -5.14 -11.12
N LEU A 135 -10.13 -4.46 -12.09
CA LEU A 135 -8.92 -3.67 -11.87
C LEU A 135 -9.17 -2.44 -10.98
N ALA A 136 -10.27 -1.72 -11.23
CA ALA A 136 -10.67 -0.60 -10.38
C ALA A 136 -10.94 -1.06 -8.94
N ALA A 137 -11.71 -2.13 -8.78
CA ALA A 137 -12.01 -2.70 -7.46
C ALA A 137 -10.74 -3.17 -6.73
N ALA A 138 -9.77 -3.76 -7.45
CA ALA A 138 -8.48 -4.15 -6.87
C ALA A 138 -7.67 -2.93 -6.41
N GLY A 139 -7.65 -1.85 -7.20
CA GLY A 139 -7.01 -0.58 -6.85
C GLY A 139 -7.62 0.05 -5.59
N VAL A 140 -8.95 0.18 -5.56
CA VAL A 140 -9.70 0.70 -4.39
C VAL A 140 -9.47 -0.16 -3.16
N ALA A 141 -9.65 -1.48 -3.28
CA ALA A 141 -9.50 -2.38 -2.14
C ALA A 141 -8.06 -2.41 -1.61
N GLY A 142 -7.06 -2.37 -2.49
CA GLY A 142 -5.66 -2.28 -2.10
C GLY A 142 -5.35 -0.99 -1.34
N SER A 143 -5.80 0.16 -1.84
CA SER A 143 -5.63 1.44 -1.17
C SER A 143 -6.34 1.49 0.19
N LEU A 144 -7.62 1.10 0.24
CA LEU A 144 -8.39 1.08 1.49
C LEU A 144 -7.82 0.13 2.52
N THR A 145 -7.30 -1.04 2.09
CA THR A 145 -6.62 -1.98 3.00
C THR A 145 -5.39 -1.32 3.61
N ASN A 146 -4.64 -0.52 2.86
CA ASN A 146 -3.53 0.22 3.45
C ASN A 146 -4.02 1.21 4.50
N THR A 147 -4.90 2.15 4.11
CA THR A 147 -5.32 3.26 4.97
C THR A 147 -6.03 2.75 6.22
N LEU A 148 -6.98 1.81 6.08
CA LEU A 148 -7.75 1.27 7.20
C LEU A 148 -6.87 0.44 8.13
N LEU A 149 -6.07 -0.48 7.59
CA LEU A 149 -5.32 -1.44 8.40
C LEU A 149 -4.14 -0.77 9.09
N VAL A 150 -3.48 0.19 8.42
CA VAL A 150 -2.50 1.07 9.07
C VAL A 150 -3.16 1.79 10.22
N MET A 151 -4.19 2.58 9.96
CA MET A 151 -4.80 3.46 10.96
C MET A 151 -5.41 2.71 12.16
N ASN A 152 -6.02 1.55 11.93
CA ASN A 152 -6.51 0.71 13.03
C ASN A 152 -5.35 0.15 13.87
N LEU A 153 -4.26 -0.31 13.26
CA LEU A 153 -3.11 -0.77 14.03
C LEU A 153 -2.43 0.37 14.80
N ILE A 154 -2.41 1.59 14.25
CA ILE A 154 -1.95 2.79 14.98
C ILE A 154 -2.82 3.02 16.22
N TYR A 155 -4.14 2.94 16.08
CA TYR A 155 -5.07 3.09 17.20
C TYR A 155 -4.84 2.05 18.31
N PHE A 156 -4.71 0.77 17.94
CA PHE A 156 -4.55 -0.33 18.90
C PHE A 156 -3.18 -0.35 19.59
N LEU A 157 -2.10 -0.04 18.87
CA LEU A 157 -0.74 -0.19 19.38
C LEU A 157 -0.12 1.11 19.90
N PHE A 158 -0.47 2.25 19.28
CA PHE A 158 0.14 3.56 19.54
C PHE A 158 -0.90 4.66 19.83
N GLY A 159 -2.17 4.32 20.10
CA GLY A 159 -3.25 5.30 20.23
C GLY A 159 -2.95 6.42 21.23
N LYS A 160 -2.38 6.08 22.40
CA LYS A 160 -2.04 7.07 23.45
C LYS A 160 -0.90 8.01 23.03
N GLU A 161 0.14 7.48 22.39
CA GLU A 161 1.31 8.25 21.93
C GLU A 161 0.96 9.10 20.70
N TYR A 162 0.14 8.56 19.80
CA TYR A 162 -0.37 9.28 18.64
C TYR A 162 -1.28 10.45 19.04
N GLY A 163 -2.14 10.29 20.04
CA GLY A 163 -3.00 11.37 20.54
C GLY A 163 -2.24 12.53 21.18
N GLN A 164 -1.16 12.23 21.90
CA GLN A 164 -0.29 13.25 22.46
C GLN A 164 0.48 14.00 21.36
N ALA A 165 1.02 13.29 20.37
CA ALA A 165 1.74 13.89 19.25
C ALA A 165 0.83 14.66 18.27
N ALA A 166 -0.42 14.24 18.11
CA ALA A 166 -1.32 14.79 17.10
C ALA A 166 -2.00 16.11 17.50
N LYS A 167 -2.13 16.42 18.81
CA LYS A 167 -2.60 17.73 19.35
C LYS A 167 -2.82 17.82 20.87
N GLY A 168 -2.32 16.88 21.68
CA GLY A 168 -2.52 16.91 23.14
C GLY A 168 -3.95 16.60 23.61
N LEU A 169 -4.78 16.00 22.74
CA LEU A 169 -6.15 15.59 23.04
C LEU A 169 -6.19 14.06 23.18
N THR A 170 -6.20 13.59 24.42
CA THR A 170 -6.33 12.16 24.77
C THR A 170 -7.76 11.64 24.51
N GLU A 171 -8.74 12.54 24.40
CA GLU A 171 -10.14 12.24 24.10
C GLU A 171 -10.44 12.56 22.62
N GLY A 172 -10.83 11.55 21.83
CA GLY A 172 -11.23 11.74 20.43
C GLY A 172 -10.18 11.39 19.37
N ILE A 173 -9.11 10.69 19.73
CA ILE A 173 -8.07 10.19 18.80
C ILE A 173 -8.67 9.42 17.62
N TYR A 174 -9.71 8.61 17.88
CA TYR A 174 -10.39 7.85 16.84
C TYR A 174 -11.10 8.77 15.82
N THR A 175 -11.65 9.90 16.24
CA THR A 175 -12.26 10.91 15.36
C THR A 175 -11.22 11.58 14.46
N VAL A 176 -10.04 11.87 15.01
CA VAL A 176 -8.90 12.40 14.22
C VAL A 176 -8.43 11.37 13.21
N ILE A 177 -8.28 10.10 13.62
CA ILE A 177 -7.90 9.00 12.74
C ILE A 177 -8.92 8.80 11.61
N ILE A 178 -10.22 8.80 11.91
CA ILE A 178 -11.27 8.73 10.88
C ILE A 178 -11.19 9.93 9.93
N GLY A 179 -10.97 11.14 10.45
CA GLY A 179 -10.76 12.33 9.62
C GLY A 179 -9.60 12.15 8.63
N ILE A 180 -8.48 11.59 9.09
CA ILE A 180 -7.31 11.31 8.26
C ILE A 180 -7.59 10.21 7.23
N ILE A 181 -8.33 9.16 7.61
CA ILE A 181 -8.78 8.10 6.69
C ILE A 181 -9.65 8.71 5.58
N CYS A 182 -10.58 9.60 5.91
CA CYS A 182 -11.46 10.22 4.92
C CYS A 182 -10.70 11.18 4.00
N ILE A 183 -9.83 12.03 4.55
CA ILE A 183 -9.11 13.06 3.79
C ILE A 183 -8.05 12.44 2.87
N ASN A 184 -7.34 11.40 3.32
CA ASN A 184 -6.26 10.79 2.54
C ASN A 184 -6.72 9.53 1.79
N GLY A 185 -7.54 8.69 2.42
CA GLY A 185 -7.95 7.41 1.85
C GLY A 185 -8.86 7.55 0.62
N ILE A 186 -9.71 8.59 0.55
CA ILE A 186 -10.58 8.81 -0.61
C ILE A 186 -9.76 9.21 -1.86
N PRO A 187 -8.91 10.26 -1.82
CA PRO A 187 -8.06 10.60 -2.97
C PRO A 187 -7.11 9.47 -3.37
N GLU A 188 -6.48 8.80 -2.40
CA GLU A 188 -5.60 7.66 -2.67
C GLU A 188 -6.35 6.54 -3.39
N ALA A 189 -7.55 6.16 -2.93
CA ALA A 189 -8.33 5.10 -3.55
C ALA A 189 -8.77 5.44 -4.98
N ILE A 190 -9.14 6.70 -5.25
CA ILE A 190 -9.51 7.16 -6.59
C ILE A 190 -8.30 7.08 -7.53
N VAL A 191 -7.16 7.64 -7.11
CA VAL A 191 -5.92 7.63 -7.90
C VAL A 191 -5.45 6.19 -8.13
N ALA A 192 -5.48 5.34 -7.10
CA ALA A 192 -5.12 3.93 -7.20
C ALA A 192 -6.02 3.18 -8.18
N ALA A 193 -7.33 3.42 -8.17
CA ALA A 193 -8.26 2.80 -9.11
C ALA A 193 -7.95 3.19 -10.56
N ILE A 194 -7.77 4.48 -10.82
CA ILE A 194 -7.51 5.00 -12.17
C ILE A 194 -6.17 4.46 -12.69
N LEU A 195 -5.10 4.58 -11.90
CA LEU A 195 -3.77 4.13 -12.30
C LEU A 195 -3.70 2.61 -12.47
N THR A 196 -4.32 1.84 -11.57
CA THR A 196 -4.36 0.38 -11.68
C THR A 196 -5.06 -0.04 -12.96
N VAL A 197 -6.19 0.59 -13.31
CA VAL A 197 -6.89 0.31 -14.57
C VAL A 197 -6.02 0.68 -15.77
N ALA A 198 -5.54 1.91 -15.85
CA ALA A 198 -4.82 2.43 -17.00
C ALA A 198 -3.54 1.62 -17.28
N ILE A 199 -2.73 1.39 -16.25
CA ILE A 199 -1.44 0.72 -16.40
C ILE A 199 -1.65 -0.78 -16.67
N THR A 200 -2.54 -1.45 -15.93
CA THR A 200 -2.71 -2.90 -16.11
C THR A 200 -3.35 -3.22 -17.46
N GLN A 201 -4.27 -2.39 -17.96
CA GLN A 201 -4.83 -2.58 -19.31
C GLN A 201 -3.77 -2.38 -20.40
N ALA A 202 -2.93 -1.34 -20.29
CA ALA A 202 -1.83 -1.13 -21.21
C ALA A 202 -0.86 -2.33 -21.19
N LEU A 203 -0.53 -2.82 -20.00
CA LEU A 203 0.39 -3.94 -19.81
C LEU A 203 -0.21 -5.25 -20.36
N PHE A 204 -1.49 -5.53 -20.15
CA PHE A 204 -2.15 -6.69 -20.76
C PHE A 204 -2.20 -6.61 -22.29
N LYS A 205 -2.33 -5.42 -22.87
CA LYS A 205 -2.30 -5.24 -24.33
C LYS A 205 -0.93 -5.59 -24.90
N VAL A 206 0.14 -5.15 -24.24
CA VAL A 206 1.53 -5.44 -24.64
C VAL A 206 1.88 -6.91 -24.40
N MET A 207 1.45 -7.49 -23.28
CA MET A 207 1.75 -8.88 -22.92
C MET A 207 1.03 -9.95 -23.76
N ARG A 208 -0.01 -9.54 -24.50
CA ARG A 208 -0.82 -10.42 -25.37
C ARG A 208 -0.32 -10.44 -26.82
N ASN A 209 0.49 -9.46 -27.21
CA ASN A 209 1.26 -9.47 -28.46
C ASN A 209 2.56 -10.25 -28.27
#